data_AF-A0AB38RCU7-F1
#
_entry.id   AF-A0AB38RCU7-F1
#
_cell.length_a   1.000
_cell.length_b   1.000
_cell.length_c   1.000
_cell.angle_alpha   90.00
_cell.angle_beta   90.00
_cell.angle_gamma   90.00
#
_symmetry.space_group_name_H-M   'P 1'
#
loop_
_entity.id
_entity.type
_entity.pdbx_description
1 polymer ?
#
loop_
_entity_poly.entity_id
_entity_poly.type
_entity_poly.pdbx_seq_one_letter_code
_entity_poly.pdbx_strand_id
1 'polypeptide(L)'
;MDGAKVGLVAYGARLLTGHLQAKGERFAGLVTTAASEDIQRGADGLVAVTATLLLIYARESDQDARDAMAEAALGIEEGTDTQEFADVVRLILEVNEGVVAPQAVQANAEAVGAVAEGLAARLASLIAVVQKVHPNKIVAQLSKQSRTDPAGLQMSDSDSLRKASMEAASDQSLQKLRLDALNTLMYAMRCSAFRLGRLGESRTGNPEGLIFVAVANVAITAQQLAQGAGNLVELRNYYSAAALARQLVEFEYLMWAFDDDPGSIGDWVQSDRDAREARWGPKAIYARDGNHFRRSDYGRHCEQGGHPTPAGIQLSLPDPDRGTAIFALQLSDLIFHVAAIWSSQQSLLTKLAHSYGFEESKIVHVDERDRARSCLDKWKEFDRLGHISSHYSDPTGRVE
;
A
#
# COMPACT_ATOMS: atom_id res chain seq x y z
N MET A 1 -2.60 2.62 4.46
CA MET A 1 -3.65 2.39 3.45
C MET A 1 -4.93 1.77 4.00
N ASP A 2 -5.00 1.27 5.24
CA ASP A 2 -6.32 0.91 5.82
C ASP A 2 -7.26 2.09 5.90
N GLY A 3 -6.76 3.30 6.18
CA GLY A 3 -7.58 4.51 6.17
C GLY A 3 -8.22 4.81 4.81
N ALA A 4 -7.60 4.38 3.70
CA ALA A 4 -8.13 4.57 2.35
C ALA A 4 -9.22 3.54 2.03
N LYS A 5 -9.00 2.24 2.30
CA LYS A 5 -9.99 1.17 2.08
C LYS A 5 -11.22 1.33 2.99
N VAL A 6 -11.00 1.67 4.26
CA VAL A 6 -12.05 1.99 5.23
C VAL A 6 -12.82 3.24 4.81
N GLY A 7 -12.11 4.25 4.29
CA GLY A 7 -12.71 5.44 3.72
C GLY A 7 -13.60 5.15 2.51
N LEU A 8 -13.20 4.21 1.65
CA LEU A 8 -13.97 3.80 0.47
C LEU A 8 -15.26 3.06 0.84
N VAL A 9 -15.19 2.04 1.72
CA VAL A 9 -16.40 1.31 2.17
C VAL A 9 -17.36 2.26 2.89
N ALA A 10 -16.85 3.14 3.75
CA ALA A 10 -17.69 4.14 4.43
C ALA A 10 -18.33 5.13 3.46
N TYR A 11 -17.60 5.55 2.41
CA TYR A 11 -18.11 6.47 1.40
C TYR A 11 -19.15 5.80 0.49
N GLY A 12 -18.86 4.60 -0.03
CA GLY A 12 -19.81 3.81 -0.79
C GLY A 12 -21.10 3.51 -0.02
N ALA A 13 -20.99 3.22 1.29
CA ALA A 13 -22.16 2.89 2.11
C ALA A 13 -23.08 4.12 2.27
N ARG A 14 -22.50 5.32 2.25
CA ARG A 14 -23.25 6.59 2.26
C ARG A 14 -24.00 6.80 0.95
N LEU A 15 -23.33 6.59 -0.20
CA LEU A 15 -23.95 6.68 -1.52
C LEU A 15 -25.09 5.68 -1.67
N LEU A 16 -24.86 4.42 -1.27
CA LEU A 16 -25.88 3.38 -1.29
C LEU A 16 -27.06 3.69 -0.36
N THR A 17 -26.80 4.27 0.82
CA THR A 17 -27.86 4.74 1.72
C THR A 17 -28.73 5.79 1.02
N GLY A 18 -28.09 6.74 0.34
CA GLY A 18 -28.83 7.79 -0.35
C GLY A 18 -29.64 7.27 -1.54
N HIS A 19 -29.12 6.24 -2.23
CA HIS A 19 -29.86 5.52 -3.27
C HIS A 19 -31.11 4.83 -2.69
N LEU A 20 -30.96 3.99 -1.67
CA LEU A 20 -32.06 3.23 -1.07
C LEU A 20 -33.15 4.11 -0.43
N GLN A 21 -32.76 5.28 0.10
CA GLN A 21 -33.69 6.22 0.72
C GLN A 21 -34.26 7.25 -0.25
N ALA A 22 -33.77 7.29 -1.50
CA ALA A 22 -34.01 8.34 -2.47
C ALA A 22 -33.79 9.76 -1.90
N LYS A 23 -32.82 9.92 -1.00
CA LYS A 23 -32.53 11.16 -0.25
C LYS A 23 -31.04 11.29 0.04
N GLY A 24 -30.54 12.51 0.17
CA GLY A 24 -29.13 12.76 0.50
C GLY A 24 -28.19 12.58 -0.69
N GLU A 25 -26.92 12.30 -0.41
CA GLU A 25 -25.87 12.13 -1.42
C GLU A 25 -26.05 10.81 -2.19
N ARG A 26 -26.06 10.88 -3.53
CA ARG A 26 -26.31 9.74 -4.44
C ARG A 26 -25.29 9.73 -5.55
N PHE A 27 -24.92 8.55 -6.05
CA PHE A 27 -23.95 8.46 -7.14
C PHE A 27 -24.44 9.15 -8.41
N ALA A 28 -25.71 8.99 -8.80
CA ALA A 28 -26.31 9.73 -9.91
C ALA A 28 -26.21 11.27 -9.76
N GLY A 29 -26.24 11.77 -8.53
CA GLY A 29 -26.01 13.19 -8.25
C GLY A 29 -24.55 13.61 -8.48
N LEU A 30 -23.59 12.77 -8.09
CA LEU A 30 -22.17 13.01 -8.33
C LEU A 30 -21.85 13.08 -9.83
N VAL A 31 -22.38 12.15 -10.63
CA VAL A 31 -22.16 12.10 -12.09
C VAL A 31 -22.55 13.42 -12.78
N THR A 32 -23.56 14.11 -12.25
CA THR A 32 -24.05 15.36 -12.85
C THR A 32 -23.35 16.63 -12.35
N THR A 33 -22.66 16.59 -11.22
CA THR A 33 -22.22 17.80 -10.51
C THR A 33 -20.76 17.80 -10.03
N ALA A 34 -20.09 16.65 -10.04
CA ALA A 34 -18.77 16.49 -9.44
C ALA A 34 -17.64 16.44 -10.47
N ALA A 35 -16.40 16.63 -10.01
CA ALA A 35 -15.21 16.43 -10.84
C ALA A 35 -14.98 14.94 -11.12
N SER A 36 -14.24 14.63 -12.18
CA SER A 36 -13.92 13.24 -12.59
C SER A 36 -13.32 12.41 -11.45
N GLU A 37 -12.46 13.01 -10.62
CA GLU A 37 -11.85 12.35 -9.46
C GLU A 37 -12.89 11.93 -8.39
N ASP A 38 -13.93 12.74 -8.17
CA ASP A 38 -15.00 12.43 -7.23
C ASP A 38 -15.93 11.32 -7.75
N ILE A 39 -16.14 11.28 -9.06
CA ILE A 39 -16.88 10.20 -9.75
C ILE A 39 -16.10 8.89 -9.60
N GLN A 40 -14.79 8.89 -9.88
CA GLN A 40 -13.93 7.73 -9.69
C GLN A 40 -13.96 7.24 -8.24
N ARG A 41 -13.80 8.15 -7.28
CA ARG A 41 -13.86 7.82 -5.86
C ARG A 41 -15.23 7.25 -5.45
N GLY A 42 -16.31 7.75 -6.02
CA GLY A 42 -17.66 7.22 -5.82
C GLY A 42 -17.80 5.79 -6.34
N ALA A 43 -17.30 5.55 -7.55
CA ALA A 43 -17.30 4.22 -8.17
C ALA A 43 -16.47 3.21 -7.37
N ASP A 44 -15.25 3.57 -6.96
CA ASP A 44 -14.38 2.74 -6.13
C ASP A 44 -15.04 2.41 -4.78
N GLY A 45 -15.70 3.39 -4.17
CA GLY A 45 -16.45 3.21 -2.93
C GLY A 45 -17.60 2.23 -3.08
N LEU A 46 -18.35 2.31 -4.19
CA LEU A 46 -19.44 1.40 -4.48
C LEU A 46 -18.93 -0.02 -4.74
N VAL A 47 -17.88 -0.22 -5.54
CA VAL A 47 -17.26 -1.54 -5.75
C VAL A 47 -16.84 -2.18 -4.42
N ALA A 48 -16.20 -1.40 -3.53
CA ALA A 48 -15.77 -1.89 -2.22
C ALA A 48 -16.96 -2.35 -1.34
N VAL A 49 -18.06 -1.58 -1.34
CA VAL A 49 -19.29 -1.96 -0.63
C VAL A 49 -19.95 -3.19 -1.25
N THR A 50 -20.03 -3.27 -2.58
CA THR A 50 -20.60 -4.42 -3.28
C THR A 50 -19.83 -5.69 -2.97
N ALA A 51 -18.49 -5.65 -3.01
CA ALA A 51 -17.65 -6.80 -2.64
C ALA A 51 -17.84 -7.23 -1.18
N THR A 52 -18.00 -6.26 -0.27
CA THR A 52 -18.26 -6.55 1.16
C THR A 52 -19.63 -7.20 1.35
N LEU A 53 -20.68 -6.65 0.72
CA LEU A 53 -22.03 -7.21 0.79
C LEU A 53 -22.11 -8.59 0.14
N LEU A 54 -21.36 -8.82 -0.95
CA LEU A 54 -21.27 -10.12 -1.59
C LEU A 54 -20.72 -11.17 -0.62
N LEU A 55 -19.62 -10.86 0.07
CA LEU A 55 -19.02 -11.76 1.06
C LEU A 55 -19.99 -12.06 2.22
N ILE A 56 -20.70 -11.05 2.71
CA ILE A 56 -21.72 -11.23 3.75
C ILE A 56 -22.84 -12.13 3.24
N TYR A 57 -23.38 -11.85 2.04
CA TYR A 57 -24.48 -12.64 1.49
C TYR A 57 -24.07 -14.09 1.28
N ALA A 58 -22.95 -14.34 0.60
CA ALA A 58 -22.43 -15.69 0.35
C ALA A 58 -22.28 -16.51 1.64
N ARG A 59 -21.79 -15.89 2.72
CA ARG A 59 -21.69 -16.53 4.05
C ARG A 59 -23.04 -16.83 4.68
N GLU A 60 -23.98 -15.89 4.60
CA GLU A 60 -25.32 -16.03 5.19
C GLU A 60 -26.22 -17.00 4.40
N SER A 61 -25.97 -17.16 3.10
CA SER A 61 -26.68 -18.07 2.20
C SER A 61 -26.01 -19.43 2.01
N ASP A 62 -24.83 -19.66 2.61
CA ASP A 62 -24.02 -20.88 2.43
C ASP A 62 -23.72 -21.18 0.94
N GLN A 63 -23.35 -20.14 0.19
CA GLN A 63 -23.01 -20.19 -1.22
C GLN A 63 -21.58 -19.70 -1.45
N ASP A 64 -20.99 -20.08 -2.59
CA ASP A 64 -19.79 -19.39 -3.05
C ASP A 64 -20.11 -17.99 -3.60
N ALA A 65 -19.09 -17.14 -3.69
CA ALA A 65 -19.26 -15.75 -4.12
C ALA A 65 -19.76 -15.60 -5.57
N ARG A 66 -19.50 -16.58 -6.45
CA ARG A 66 -19.93 -16.53 -7.85
C ARG A 66 -21.41 -16.85 -7.98
N ASP A 67 -21.88 -17.84 -7.26
CA ASP A 67 -23.31 -18.19 -7.18
C ASP A 67 -24.12 -17.06 -6.54
N ALA A 68 -23.62 -16.50 -5.43
CA ALA A 68 -24.20 -15.34 -4.77
C ALA A 68 -24.27 -14.11 -5.71
N MET A 69 -23.22 -13.90 -6.51
CA MET A 69 -23.17 -12.83 -7.50
C MET A 69 -24.16 -13.07 -8.65
N ALA A 70 -24.27 -14.30 -9.14
CA ALA A 70 -25.23 -14.66 -10.17
C ALA A 70 -26.67 -14.42 -9.70
N GLU A 71 -27.00 -14.78 -8.46
CA GLU A 71 -28.31 -14.50 -7.86
C GLU A 71 -28.59 -12.99 -7.73
N ALA A 72 -27.58 -12.21 -7.34
CA ALA A 72 -27.69 -10.75 -7.32
C ALA A 72 -27.91 -10.18 -8.72
N ALA A 73 -27.20 -10.68 -9.73
CA ALA A 73 -27.33 -10.21 -11.11
C ALA A 73 -28.73 -10.49 -11.71
N LEU A 74 -29.40 -11.60 -11.34
CA LEU A 74 -30.77 -11.91 -11.79
C LEU A 74 -31.81 -10.85 -11.40
N GLY A 75 -31.52 -10.04 -10.37
CA GLY A 75 -32.40 -8.97 -9.90
C GLY A 75 -32.22 -7.61 -10.59
N ILE A 76 -31.34 -7.52 -11.59
CA ILE A 76 -31.03 -6.28 -12.32
C ILE A 76 -31.68 -6.38 -13.71
N GLU A 77 -32.66 -5.49 -13.97
CA GLU A 77 -33.50 -5.58 -15.18
C GLU A 77 -32.87 -4.91 -16.42
N GLU A 78 -31.92 -3.99 -16.25
CA GLU A 78 -31.32 -3.20 -17.34
C GLU A 78 -29.81 -3.41 -17.44
N GLY A 79 -29.31 -3.56 -18.67
CA GLY A 79 -27.88 -3.50 -19.00
C GLY A 79 -27.06 -4.74 -18.63
N THR A 80 -27.66 -5.83 -18.15
CA THR A 80 -26.94 -7.05 -17.73
C THR A 80 -26.28 -7.83 -18.88
N ASP A 81 -26.73 -7.61 -20.11
CA ASP A 81 -26.19 -8.21 -21.34
C ASP A 81 -25.02 -7.43 -21.94
N THR A 82 -24.64 -6.31 -21.33
CA THR A 82 -23.54 -5.46 -21.81
C THR A 82 -22.18 -6.01 -21.37
N GLN A 83 -21.15 -5.74 -22.19
CA GLN A 83 -19.77 -6.04 -21.82
C GLN A 83 -19.33 -5.25 -20.57
N GLU A 84 -19.86 -4.04 -20.40
CA GLU A 84 -19.58 -3.20 -19.23
C GLU A 84 -20.06 -3.85 -17.94
N PHE A 85 -21.29 -4.40 -17.93
CA PHE A 85 -21.80 -5.14 -16.77
C PHE A 85 -20.93 -6.37 -16.45
N ALA A 86 -20.58 -7.15 -17.47
CA ALA A 86 -19.71 -8.31 -17.30
C ALA A 86 -18.32 -7.94 -16.74
N ASP A 87 -17.74 -6.84 -17.20
CA ASP A 87 -16.45 -6.35 -16.72
C ASP A 87 -16.51 -5.90 -15.25
N VAL A 88 -17.60 -5.24 -14.84
CA VAL A 88 -17.78 -4.79 -13.45
C VAL A 88 -18.05 -5.98 -12.51
N VAL A 89 -18.87 -6.95 -12.94
CA VAL A 89 -19.09 -8.19 -12.18
C VAL A 89 -17.76 -8.93 -12.00
N ARG A 90 -16.96 -9.06 -13.06
CA ARG A 90 -15.62 -9.64 -12.98
C ARG A 90 -14.75 -8.88 -11.99
N LEU A 91 -14.70 -7.54 -12.05
CA LEU A 91 -13.93 -6.72 -11.12
C LEU A 91 -14.33 -6.98 -9.66
N ILE A 92 -15.62 -7.01 -9.35
CA ILE A 92 -16.10 -7.25 -7.97
C ILE A 92 -15.72 -8.65 -7.49
N LEU A 93 -15.82 -9.67 -8.36
CA LEU A 93 -15.39 -11.03 -8.04
C LEU A 93 -13.87 -11.10 -7.83
N GLU A 94 -13.07 -10.46 -8.69
CA GLU A 94 -11.61 -10.38 -8.53
C GLU A 94 -11.24 -9.69 -7.21
N VAL A 95 -11.97 -8.64 -6.80
CA VAL A 95 -11.81 -8.02 -5.47
C VAL A 95 -12.16 -8.99 -4.35
N ASN A 96 -13.25 -9.75 -4.48
CA ASN A 96 -13.67 -10.74 -3.47
C ASN A 96 -12.72 -11.95 -3.38
N GLU A 97 -12.14 -12.36 -4.49
CA GLU A 97 -11.14 -13.42 -4.58
C GLU A 97 -9.75 -12.95 -4.10
N GLY A 98 -9.57 -11.64 -3.88
CA GLY A 98 -8.30 -11.05 -3.45
C GLY A 98 -7.25 -11.02 -4.55
N VAL A 99 -7.69 -11.00 -5.82
CA VAL A 99 -6.82 -10.95 -6.99
C VAL A 99 -5.92 -9.73 -6.90
N VAL A 100 -4.62 -10.01 -6.97
CA VAL A 100 -3.58 -9.02 -6.74
C VAL A 100 -3.56 -7.94 -7.81
N ALA A 101 -3.88 -8.25 -9.07
CA ALA A 101 -4.00 -7.26 -10.13
C ALA A 101 -5.26 -7.55 -10.97
N PRO A 102 -6.42 -6.97 -10.59
CA PRO A 102 -7.65 -7.11 -11.36
C PRO A 102 -7.44 -6.66 -12.80
N GLN A 103 -8.11 -7.31 -13.74
CA GLN A 103 -8.02 -6.93 -15.15
C GLN A 103 -8.56 -5.52 -15.35
N ALA A 104 -7.95 -4.77 -16.27
CA ALA A 104 -8.42 -3.43 -16.62
C ALA A 104 -9.88 -3.50 -17.09
N VAL A 105 -10.75 -2.69 -16.45
CA VAL A 105 -12.14 -2.52 -16.86
C VAL A 105 -12.20 -1.47 -17.96
N GLN A 106 -12.85 -1.80 -19.08
CA GLN A 106 -13.00 -0.85 -20.19
C GLN A 106 -14.08 0.20 -19.93
N ALA A 107 -15.02 -0.12 -19.03
CA ALA A 107 -16.08 0.79 -18.61
C ALA A 107 -15.51 2.01 -17.88
N ASN A 108 -16.10 3.18 -18.12
CA ASN A 108 -15.74 4.41 -17.41
C ASN A 108 -16.26 4.38 -15.96
N ALA A 109 -15.80 5.32 -15.13
CA ALA A 109 -16.18 5.39 -13.71
C ALA A 109 -17.69 5.48 -13.48
N GLU A 110 -18.44 6.15 -14.37
CA GLU A 110 -19.89 6.30 -14.27
C GLU A 110 -20.59 4.95 -14.44
N ALA A 111 -20.24 4.19 -15.49
CA ALA A 111 -20.77 2.86 -15.74
C ALA A 111 -20.40 1.88 -14.61
N VAL A 112 -19.14 1.92 -14.15
CA VAL A 112 -18.68 1.11 -13.01
C VAL A 112 -19.52 1.39 -11.76
N GLY A 113 -19.70 2.66 -11.41
CA GLY A 113 -20.46 3.04 -10.23
C GLY A 113 -21.94 2.69 -10.33
N ALA A 114 -22.58 2.89 -11.50
CA ALA A 114 -23.98 2.56 -11.69
C ALA A 114 -24.26 1.04 -11.54
N VAL A 115 -23.43 0.19 -12.17
CA VAL A 115 -23.56 -1.26 -12.04
C VAL A 115 -23.28 -1.71 -10.62
N ALA A 116 -22.22 -1.19 -9.97
CA ALA A 116 -21.89 -1.52 -8.59
C ALA A 116 -23.00 -1.09 -7.61
N GLU A 117 -23.63 0.08 -7.79
CA GLU A 117 -24.75 0.57 -6.97
C GLU A 117 -25.96 -0.37 -7.07
N GLY A 118 -26.33 -0.79 -8.29
CA GLY A 118 -27.43 -1.73 -8.53
C GLY A 118 -27.20 -3.09 -7.87
N LEU A 119 -26.00 -3.66 -8.06
CA LEU A 119 -25.60 -4.91 -7.41
C LEU A 119 -25.59 -4.79 -5.88
N ALA A 120 -25.07 -3.69 -5.33
CA ALA A 120 -25.04 -3.46 -3.89
C ALA A 120 -26.45 -3.36 -3.29
N ALA A 121 -27.36 -2.62 -3.94
CA ALA A 121 -28.75 -2.50 -3.51
C ALA A 121 -29.47 -3.85 -3.51
N ARG A 122 -29.19 -4.68 -4.52
CA ARG A 122 -29.73 -6.02 -4.62
C ARG A 122 -29.19 -6.96 -3.55
N LEU A 123 -27.88 -6.99 -3.34
CA LEU A 123 -27.24 -7.78 -2.28
C LEU A 123 -27.74 -7.37 -0.88
N ALA A 124 -27.85 -6.06 -0.61
CA ALA A 124 -28.42 -5.57 0.64
C ALA A 124 -29.87 -6.06 0.85
N SER A 125 -30.64 -6.19 -0.23
CA SER A 125 -32.00 -6.72 -0.19
C SER A 125 -32.05 -8.22 0.06
N LEU A 126 -31.15 -8.99 -0.56
CA LEU A 126 -31.04 -10.44 -0.34
C LEU A 126 -30.63 -10.77 1.11
N ILE A 127 -29.60 -10.09 1.63
CA ILE A 127 -29.19 -10.21 3.04
C ILE A 127 -30.34 -9.85 3.98
N ALA A 128 -31.07 -8.77 3.67
CA ALA A 128 -32.21 -8.34 4.47
C ALA A 128 -33.33 -9.39 4.53
N VAL A 129 -33.56 -10.15 3.46
CA VAL A 129 -34.49 -11.29 3.44
C VAL A 129 -34.00 -12.40 4.35
N VAL A 130 -32.72 -12.81 4.24
CA VAL A 130 -32.12 -13.86 5.09
C VAL A 130 -32.21 -13.48 6.58
N GLN A 131 -31.86 -12.24 6.90
CA GLN A 131 -31.82 -11.73 8.28
C GLN A 131 -33.17 -11.22 8.80
N LYS A 132 -34.22 -11.19 7.98
CA LYS A 132 -35.56 -10.68 8.30
C LYS A 132 -35.54 -9.24 8.82
N VAL A 133 -34.80 -8.37 8.15
CA VAL A 133 -34.69 -6.93 8.45
C VAL A 133 -34.96 -6.09 7.22
N HIS A 134 -34.96 -4.76 7.35
CA HIS A 134 -35.05 -3.84 6.21
C HIS A 134 -33.65 -3.63 5.58
N PRO A 135 -33.50 -3.51 4.25
CA PRO A 135 -32.20 -3.29 3.58
C PRO A 135 -31.39 -2.11 4.13
N ASN A 136 -32.07 -0.98 4.43
CA ASN A 136 -31.45 0.16 5.11
C ASN A 136 -30.73 -0.19 6.43
N LYS A 137 -31.20 -1.21 7.16
CA LYS A 137 -30.54 -1.65 8.40
C LYS A 137 -29.20 -2.32 8.11
N ILE A 138 -29.11 -3.10 7.03
CA ILE A 138 -27.86 -3.75 6.58
C ILE A 138 -26.81 -2.67 6.24
N VAL A 139 -27.18 -1.70 5.42
CA VAL A 139 -26.27 -0.62 5.02
C VAL A 139 -25.89 0.28 6.22
N ALA A 140 -26.83 0.53 7.14
CA ALA A 140 -26.54 1.27 8.37
C ALA A 140 -25.56 0.52 9.30
N GLN A 141 -25.69 -0.81 9.40
CA GLN A 141 -24.74 -1.64 10.15
C GLN A 141 -23.35 -1.59 9.51
N LEU A 142 -23.26 -1.72 8.20
CA LEU A 142 -21.99 -1.61 7.46
C LEU A 142 -21.34 -0.24 7.67
N SER A 143 -22.11 0.84 7.57
CA SER A 143 -21.65 2.22 7.82
C SER A 143 -21.22 2.46 9.27
N LYS A 144 -21.86 1.77 10.23
CA LYS A 144 -21.45 1.83 11.63
C LYS A 144 -20.13 1.09 11.82
N GLN A 145 -20.03 -0.14 11.29
CA GLN A 145 -18.85 -0.98 11.41
C GLN A 145 -17.63 -0.32 10.77
N SER A 146 -17.78 0.31 9.59
CA SER A 146 -16.67 1.05 8.95
C SER A 146 -16.14 2.23 9.76
N ARG A 147 -16.89 2.71 10.76
CA ARG A 147 -16.45 3.76 11.68
C ARG A 147 -15.93 3.21 13.01
N THR A 148 -16.55 2.16 13.52
CA THR A 148 -16.28 1.66 14.89
C THR A 148 -15.32 0.48 14.92
N ASP A 149 -15.35 -0.38 13.92
CA ASP A 149 -14.45 -1.53 13.76
C ASP A 149 -14.14 -1.75 12.27
N PRO A 150 -13.28 -0.90 11.70
CA PRO A 150 -12.95 -1.02 10.29
C PRO A 150 -12.11 -2.26 9.96
N ALA A 151 -11.38 -2.80 10.95
CA ALA A 151 -10.56 -3.99 10.78
C ALA A 151 -11.41 -5.26 10.62
N GLY A 152 -12.62 -5.27 11.19
CA GLY A 152 -13.59 -6.34 10.98
C GLY A 152 -14.27 -6.36 9.62
N LEU A 153 -14.03 -5.37 8.74
CA LEU A 153 -14.58 -5.36 7.38
C LEU A 153 -13.66 -6.09 6.40
N GLN A 154 -14.18 -7.17 5.83
CA GLN A 154 -13.51 -7.92 4.78
C GLN A 154 -14.24 -7.73 3.45
N MET A 155 -13.49 -7.40 2.41
CA MET A 155 -13.98 -7.40 1.02
C MET A 155 -13.71 -8.74 0.33
N SER A 156 -12.75 -9.50 0.85
CA SER A 156 -12.26 -10.75 0.27
C SER A 156 -12.37 -11.89 1.26
N ASP A 157 -12.62 -13.09 0.76
CA ASP A 157 -12.51 -14.31 1.56
C ASP A 157 -11.04 -14.59 1.93
N SER A 158 -10.80 -15.08 3.14
CA SER A 158 -9.43 -15.26 3.66
C SER A 158 -8.66 -16.38 2.96
N ASP A 159 -9.34 -17.47 2.58
CA ASP A 159 -8.72 -18.57 1.84
C ASP A 159 -8.45 -18.17 0.38
N SER A 160 -9.40 -17.46 -0.23
CA SER A 160 -9.22 -16.90 -1.58
C SER A 160 -8.06 -15.91 -1.62
N LEU A 161 -7.98 -15.00 -0.66
CA LEU A 161 -6.89 -14.04 -0.53
C LEU A 161 -5.53 -14.74 -0.37
N ARG A 162 -5.47 -15.80 0.45
CA ARG A 162 -4.26 -16.61 0.63
C ARG A 162 -3.86 -17.28 -0.68
N LYS A 163 -4.81 -17.87 -1.41
CA LYS A 163 -4.56 -18.51 -2.71
C LYS A 163 -4.06 -17.49 -3.75
N ALA A 164 -4.74 -16.37 -3.91
CA ALA A 164 -4.35 -15.32 -4.85
C ALA A 164 -2.96 -14.74 -4.52
N SER A 165 -2.67 -14.57 -3.22
CA SER A 165 -1.33 -14.14 -2.76
C SER A 165 -0.26 -15.17 -3.12
N MET A 166 -0.54 -16.46 -2.97
CA MET A 166 0.39 -17.54 -3.34
C MET A 166 0.62 -17.61 -4.86
N GLU A 167 -0.43 -17.45 -5.66
CA GLU A 167 -0.34 -17.41 -7.12
C GLU A 167 0.54 -16.24 -7.57
N ALA A 168 0.29 -15.03 -7.05
CA ALA A 168 1.08 -13.84 -7.35
C ALA A 168 2.53 -13.92 -6.82
N ALA A 169 2.76 -14.61 -5.70
CA ALA A 169 4.09 -14.86 -5.17
C ALA A 169 4.88 -15.84 -6.05
N SER A 170 4.19 -16.81 -6.66
CA SER A 170 4.79 -17.86 -7.51
C SER A 170 4.94 -17.44 -8.98
N ASP A 171 4.33 -16.33 -9.39
CA ASP A 171 4.43 -15.81 -10.75
C ASP A 171 5.85 -15.28 -11.04
N GLN A 172 6.52 -15.90 -12.02
CA GLN A 172 7.89 -15.57 -12.41
C GLN A 172 8.02 -14.18 -13.03
N SER A 173 6.98 -13.69 -13.72
CA SER A 173 6.95 -12.36 -14.33
C SER A 173 6.84 -11.30 -13.24
N LEU A 174 5.99 -11.51 -12.23
CA LEU A 174 5.88 -10.62 -11.07
C LEU A 174 7.14 -10.68 -10.20
N GLN A 175 7.75 -11.86 -10.02
CA GLN A 175 9.04 -11.99 -9.36
C GLN A 175 10.13 -11.16 -10.05
N LYS A 176 10.23 -11.25 -11.38
CA LYS A 176 11.17 -10.43 -12.15
C LYS A 176 10.89 -8.95 -11.98
N LEU A 177 9.61 -8.55 -12.01
CA LEU A 177 9.20 -7.17 -11.82
C LEU A 177 9.63 -6.61 -10.45
N ARG A 178 9.51 -7.40 -9.37
CA ARG A 178 10.00 -7.04 -8.02
C ARG A 178 11.52 -6.81 -8.01
N LEU A 179 12.27 -7.75 -8.57
CA LEU A 179 13.74 -7.66 -8.64
C LEU A 179 14.19 -6.45 -9.48
N ASP A 180 13.56 -6.23 -10.63
CA ASP A 180 13.85 -5.10 -11.51
C ASP A 180 13.57 -3.76 -10.82
N ALA A 181 12.45 -3.66 -10.07
CA ALA A 181 12.10 -2.48 -9.28
C ALA A 181 13.12 -2.21 -8.16
N LEU A 182 13.44 -3.22 -7.34
CA LEU A 182 14.40 -3.08 -6.24
C LEU A 182 15.78 -2.66 -6.77
N ASN A 183 16.28 -3.34 -7.81
CA ASN A 183 17.58 -3.06 -8.41
C ASN A 183 17.65 -1.67 -9.04
N THR A 184 16.58 -1.26 -9.74
CA THR A 184 16.51 0.07 -10.36
C THR A 184 16.54 1.18 -9.31
N LEU A 185 15.80 1.02 -8.21
CA LEU A 185 15.78 2.00 -7.12
C LEU A 185 17.13 2.08 -6.40
N MET A 186 17.73 0.93 -6.06
CA MET A 186 19.04 0.89 -5.43
C MET A 186 20.11 1.54 -6.32
N TYR A 187 20.06 1.31 -7.63
CA TYR A 187 20.97 1.95 -8.58
C TYR A 187 20.78 3.46 -8.61
N ALA A 188 19.54 3.95 -8.72
CA ALA A 188 19.25 5.38 -8.73
C ALA A 188 19.70 6.08 -7.43
N MET A 189 19.39 5.47 -6.27
CA MET A 189 19.81 5.95 -4.96
C MET A 189 21.34 6.01 -4.83
N ARG A 190 22.04 4.97 -5.28
CA ARG A 190 23.51 4.94 -5.32
C ARG A 190 24.07 6.08 -6.18
N CYS A 191 23.59 6.25 -7.41
CA CYS A 191 24.06 7.30 -8.31
C CYS A 191 23.84 8.70 -7.71
N SER A 192 22.66 8.95 -7.13
CA SER A 192 22.35 10.20 -6.43
C SER A 192 23.28 10.44 -5.24
N ALA A 193 23.49 9.43 -4.39
CA ALA A 193 24.37 9.51 -3.23
C ALA A 193 25.83 9.84 -3.63
N PHE A 194 26.37 9.17 -4.66
CA PHE A 194 27.74 9.45 -5.13
C PHE A 194 27.92 10.90 -5.61
N ARG A 195 26.96 11.42 -6.38
CA ARG A 195 27.03 12.82 -6.86
C ARG A 195 26.88 13.81 -5.71
N LEU A 196 25.98 13.53 -4.77
CA LEU A 196 25.77 14.35 -3.59
C LEU A 196 27.02 14.39 -2.70
N GLY A 197 27.68 13.25 -2.50
CA GLY A 197 28.95 13.16 -1.78
C GLY A 197 30.04 14.00 -2.43
N ARG A 198 30.23 13.87 -3.76
CA ARG A 198 31.19 14.69 -4.52
C ARG A 198 30.88 16.18 -4.45
N LEU A 199 29.60 16.58 -4.47
CA LEU A 199 29.21 17.97 -4.30
C LEU A 199 29.58 18.47 -2.90
N GLY A 200 29.30 17.67 -1.87
CA GLY A 200 29.68 17.98 -0.49
C GLY A 200 31.19 18.15 -0.31
N GLU A 201 31.99 17.21 -0.85
CA GLU A 201 33.46 17.28 -0.84
C GLU A 201 33.99 18.50 -1.59
N SER A 202 33.36 18.89 -2.70
CA SER A 202 33.76 20.09 -3.46
C SER A 202 33.56 21.39 -2.67
N ARG A 203 32.77 21.34 -1.60
CA ARG A 203 32.46 22.44 -0.67
C ARG A 203 33.10 22.26 0.70
N THR A 204 34.19 21.49 0.77
CA THR A 204 34.97 21.32 2.00
C THR A 204 35.33 22.70 2.59
N GLY A 205 35.03 22.91 3.87
CA GLY A 205 35.23 24.18 4.57
C GLY A 205 33.95 24.99 4.78
N ASN A 206 32.86 24.65 4.08
CA ASN A 206 31.55 25.27 4.32
C ASN A 206 30.60 24.34 5.09
N PRO A 207 29.76 24.87 6.01
CA PRO A 207 28.79 24.06 6.75
C PRO A 207 27.83 23.24 5.87
N GLU A 208 27.43 23.75 4.70
CA GLU A 208 26.54 23.02 3.79
C GLU A 208 27.20 21.80 3.14
N GLY A 209 28.54 21.79 3.00
CA GLY A 209 29.28 20.64 2.49
C GLY A 209 29.06 19.41 3.37
N LEU A 210 29.06 19.60 4.70
CA LEU A 210 28.79 18.55 5.68
C LEU A 210 27.37 17.99 5.57
N ILE A 211 26.38 18.85 5.29
CA ILE A 211 24.99 18.45 5.09
C ILE A 211 24.87 17.52 3.87
N PHE A 212 25.48 17.88 2.74
CA PHE A 212 25.44 17.04 1.54
C PHE A 212 26.13 15.69 1.77
N VAL A 213 27.31 15.68 2.39
CA VAL A 213 28.01 14.43 2.72
C VAL A 213 27.17 13.56 3.67
N ALA A 214 26.50 14.15 4.64
CA ALA A 214 25.64 13.41 5.58
C ALA A 214 24.48 12.72 4.88
N VAL A 215 23.73 13.44 4.03
CA VAL A 215 22.62 12.87 3.25
C VAL A 215 23.14 11.79 2.30
N ALA A 216 24.30 12.00 1.66
CA ALA A 216 24.93 11.02 0.79
C ALA A 216 25.29 9.73 1.55
N ASN A 217 25.86 9.86 2.75
CA ASN A 217 26.23 8.73 3.60
C ASN A 217 25.00 7.95 4.08
N VAL A 218 23.93 8.63 4.50
CA VAL A 218 22.67 7.95 4.87
C VAL A 218 22.11 7.20 3.67
N ALA A 219 22.07 7.81 2.48
CA ALA A 219 21.53 7.17 1.28
C ALA A 219 22.38 5.97 0.80
N ILE A 220 23.72 6.07 0.81
CA ILE A 220 24.57 4.95 0.37
C ILE A 220 24.53 3.79 1.38
N THR A 221 24.45 4.06 2.68
CA THR A 221 24.31 3.01 3.69
C THR A 221 22.94 2.35 3.62
N ALA A 222 21.86 3.11 3.43
CA ALA A 222 20.53 2.55 3.16
C ALA A 222 20.53 1.65 1.91
N GLN A 223 21.20 2.07 0.84
CA GLN A 223 21.37 1.26 -0.36
C GLN A 223 22.08 -0.06 -0.09
N GLN A 224 23.18 -0.03 0.68
CA GLN A 224 23.94 -1.22 1.03
C GLN A 224 23.13 -2.19 1.91
N LEU A 225 22.34 -1.67 2.85
CA LEU A 225 21.41 -2.46 3.66
C LEU A 225 20.35 -3.14 2.79
N ALA A 226 19.73 -2.40 1.87
CA ALA A 226 18.74 -2.93 0.94
C ALA A 226 19.33 -4.03 0.03
N GLN A 227 20.54 -3.82 -0.49
CA GLN A 227 21.24 -4.83 -1.30
C GLN A 227 21.56 -6.07 -0.48
N GLY A 228 22.06 -5.91 0.75
CA GLY A 228 22.34 -7.02 1.66
C GLY A 228 21.07 -7.81 1.97
N ALA A 229 19.96 -7.12 2.24
CA ALA A 229 18.68 -7.75 2.50
C ALA A 229 18.18 -8.51 1.26
N GLY A 230 18.20 -7.89 0.07
CA GLY A 230 17.80 -8.53 -1.19
C GLY A 230 18.60 -9.81 -1.48
N ASN A 231 19.93 -9.76 -1.30
CA ASN A 231 20.78 -10.94 -1.46
C ASN A 231 20.40 -12.07 -0.47
N LEU A 232 20.06 -11.73 0.78
CA LEU A 232 19.62 -12.71 1.78
C LEU A 232 18.24 -13.29 1.43
N VAL A 233 17.33 -12.49 0.87
CA VAL A 233 16.04 -12.97 0.35
C VAL A 233 16.26 -14.00 -0.77
N GLU A 234 17.16 -13.72 -1.72
CA GLU A 234 17.53 -14.64 -2.80
C GLU A 234 18.13 -15.95 -2.27
N LEU A 235 18.93 -15.88 -1.21
CA LEU A 235 19.48 -17.05 -0.51
C LEU A 235 18.50 -17.73 0.44
N ARG A 236 17.24 -17.27 0.51
CA ARG A 236 16.20 -17.75 1.44
C ARG A 236 16.58 -17.65 2.92
N ASN A 237 17.47 -16.72 3.26
CA ASN A 237 17.83 -16.41 4.64
C ASN A 237 16.92 -15.29 5.19
N TYR A 238 15.63 -15.60 5.29
CA TYR A 238 14.57 -14.61 5.48
C TYR A 238 14.63 -13.90 6.84
N TYR A 239 15.03 -14.57 7.91
CA TYR A 239 15.21 -13.91 9.21
C TYR A 239 16.31 -12.84 9.15
N SER A 240 17.45 -13.17 8.56
CA SER A 240 18.56 -12.22 8.41
C SER A 240 18.18 -11.06 7.48
N ALA A 241 17.42 -11.34 6.40
CA ALA A 241 16.87 -10.31 5.54
C ALA A 241 15.93 -9.37 6.31
N ALA A 242 15.03 -9.92 7.15
CA ALA A 242 14.12 -9.15 7.99
C ALA A 242 14.86 -8.28 9.01
N ALA A 243 15.97 -8.77 9.57
CA ALA A 243 16.81 -7.99 10.47
C ALA A 243 17.43 -6.76 9.78
N LEU A 244 17.90 -6.92 8.54
CA LEU A 244 18.39 -5.79 7.73
C LEU A 244 17.27 -4.86 7.28
N ALA A 245 16.10 -5.38 6.92
CA ALA A 245 14.92 -4.59 6.59
C ALA A 245 14.48 -3.73 7.78
N ARG A 246 14.49 -4.27 9.00
CA ARG A 246 14.25 -3.50 10.22
C ARG A 246 15.23 -2.34 10.37
N GLN A 247 16.52 -2.55 10.04
CA GLN A 247 17.48 -1.46 10.09
C GLN A 247 17.19 -0.41 9.01
N LEU A 248 16.81 -0.84 7.81
CA LEU A 248 16.43 0.04 6.70
C LEU A 248 15.25 0.97 7.06
N VAL A 249 14.28 0.50 7.85
CA VAL A 249 13.17 1.31 8.38
C VAL A 249 13.68 2.51 9.20
N GLU A 250 14.75 2.36 9.97
CA GLU A 250 15.33 3.49 10.72
C GLU A 250 15.98 4.51 9.78
N PHE A 251 16.55 4.07 8.64
CA PHE A 251 17.08 4.95 7.61
C PHE A 251 15.97 5.71 6.88
N GLU A 252 14.83 5.06 6.64
CA GLU A 252 13.61 5.72 6.13
C GLU A 252 13.16 6.84 7.07
N TYR A 253 13.09 6.56 8.37
CA TYR A 253 12.66 7.54 9.37
C TYR A 253 13.62 8.72 9.42
N LEU A 254 14.93 8.45 9.40
CA LEU A 254 15.94 9.50 9.40
C LEU A 254 15.90 10.35 8.12
N MET A 255 15.77 9.72 6.94
CA MET A 255 15.69 10.45 5.67
C MET A 255 14.42 11.30 5.58
N TRP A 256 13.29 10.79 6.06
CA TRP A 256 12.05 11.58 6.19
C TRP A 256 12.24 12.75 7.16
N ALA A 257 12.87 12.52 8.32
CA ALA A 257 13.12 13.57 9.30
C ALA A 257 14.03 14.69 8.76
N PHE A 258 14.98 14.35 7.87
CA PHE A 258 15.79 15.32 7.14
C PHE A 258 14.98 16.07 6.08
N ASP A 259 14.10 15.37 5.37
CA ASP A 259 13.22 16.00 4.38
C ASP A 259 12.24 16.99 5.04
N ASP A 260 11.63 16.60 6.16
CA ASP A 260 10.70 17.41 6.94
C ASP A 260 11.35 18.68 7.48
N ASP A 261 12.56 18.56 8.06
CA ASP A 261 13.36 19.68 8.54
C ASP A 261 14.82 19.59 8.04
N PRO A 262 15.12 20.16 6.86
CA PRO A 262 16.49 20.15 6.31
C PRO A 262 17.52 20.88 7.19
N GLY A 263 17.07 21.81 8.05
CA GLY A 263 17.94 22.50 9.00
C GLY A 263 18.50 21.57 10.06
N SER A 264 17.75 20.52 10.43
CA SER A 264 18.13 19.55 11.46
C SER A 264 19.31 18.63 11.07
N ILE A 265 19.71 18.62 9.79
CA ILE A 265 20.81 17.76 9.32
C ILE A 265 22.12 18.18 9.97
N GLY A 266 22.39 19.49 10.07
CA GLY A 266 23.58 20.03 10.72
C GLY A 266 23.68 19.60 12.19
N ASP A 267 22.55 19.71 12.91
CA ASP A 267 22.44 19.24 14.29
C ASP A 267 22.73 17.74 14.41
N TRP A 268 22.22 16.92 13.48
CA TRP A 268 22.43 15.48 13.49
C TRP A 268 23.90 15.13 13.28
N VAL A 269 24.56 15.76 12.32
CA VAL A 269 25.99 15.52 12.02
C VAL A 269 26.87 15.85 13.22
N GLN A 270 26.54 16.93 13.94
CA GLN A 270 27.35 17.43 15.06
C GLN A 270 26.93 16.86 16.42
N SER A 271 25.84 16.11 16.48
CA SER A 271 25.32 15.53 17.72
C SER A 271 26.27 14.53 18.37
N ASP A 272 26.21 14.44 19.69
CA ASP A 272 26.77 13.31 20.43
C ASP A 272 25.77 12.13 20.45
N ARG A 273 26.14 11.07 21.16
CA ARG A 273 25.30 9.86 21.24
C ARG A 273 23.94 10.14 21.93
N ASP A 274 23.95 10.84 23.05
CA ASP A 274 22.74 11.04 23.87
C ASP A 274 21.75 11.94 23.14
N ALA A 275 22.25 12.99 22.46
CA ALA A 275 21.46 13.82 21.57
C ALA A 275 20.87 12.99 20.42
N ARG A 276 21.67 12.08 19.79
CA ARG A 276 21.17 11.17 18.74
C ARG A 276 19.98 10.35 19.21
N GLU A 277 20.14 9.67 20.33
CA GLU A 277 19.10 8.80 20.89
C GLU A 277 17.84 9.59 21.26
N ALA A 278 17.99 10.81 21.80
CA ALA A 278 16.87 11.65 22.23
C ALA A 278 16.06 12.28 21.08
N ARG A 279 16.70 12.73 19.99
CA ARG A 279 16.04 13.52 18.92
C ARG A 279 15.81 12.76 17.60
N TRP A 280 16.59 11.71 17.33
CA TRP A 280 16.56 10.99 16.05
C TRP A 280 16.30 9.48 16.21
N GLY A 281 16.06 9.00 17.42
CA GLY A 281 15.55 7.64 17.62
C GLY A 281 14.11 7.47 17.09
N PRO A 282 13.67 6.25 16.76
CA PRO A 282 12.34 6.00 16.20
C PRO A 282 11.20 6.62 17.03
N LYS A 283 11.27 6.51 18.36
CA LYS A 283 10.28 7.10 19.29
C LYS A 283 10.18 8.62 19.16
N ALA A 284 11.31 9.30 18.98
CA ALA A 284 11.35 10.76 18.84
C ALA A 284 10.76 11.20 17.51
N ILE A 285 11.05 10.45 16.43
CA ILE A 285 10.52 10.73 15.09
C ILE A 285 8.99 10.52 15.06
N TYR A 286 8.46 9.48 15.71
CA TYR A 286 7.00 9.29 15.85
C TYR A 286 6.26 10.41 16.59
N ALA A 287 6.97 11.14 17.44
CA ALA A 287 6.37 12.23 18.19
C ALA A 287 6.35 13.54 17.39
N ARG A 288 6.95 13.59 16.20
CA ARG A 288 6.94 14.79 15.34
C ARG A 288 5.58 14.97 14.69
N ASP A 289 5.13 16.22 14.61
CA ASP A 289 3.93 16.56 13.87
C ASP A 289 4.10 16.25 12.38
N GLY A 290 3.02 15.82 11.71
CA GLY A 290 3.06 15.49 10.28
C GLY A 290 3.73 14.17 9.92
N ASN A 291 4.20 13.38 10.90
CA ASN A 291 4.71 12.04 10.61
C ASN A 291 3.60 11.12 10.08
N HIS A 292 3.94 10.33 9.06
CA HIS A 292 3.03 9.37 8.44
C HIS A 292 3.34 7.92 8.86
N PHE A 293 4.35 7.72 9.71
CA PHE A 293 4.77 6.41 10.18
C PHE A 293 3.90 5.93 11.34
N ARG A 294 3.44 4.67 11.27
CA ARG A 294 2.70 4.08 12.39
C ARG A 294 3.65 3.36 13.32
N ARG A 295 3.47 3.56 14.63
CA ARG A 295 4.23 2.84 15.66
C ARG A 295 4.09 1.31 15.55
N SER A 296 2.93 0.83 15.09
CA SER A 296 2.67 -0.58 14.84
C SER A 296 3.63 -1.20 13.82
N ASP A 297 4.04 -0.41 12.82
CA ASP A 297 4.78 -0.92 11.66
C ASP A 297 6.22 -1.25 12.08
N TYR A 298 6.89 -0.34 12.80
CA TYR A 298 8.19 -0.63 13.42
C TYR A 298 8.13 -1.75 14.46
N GLY A 299 7.06 -1.81 15.27
CA GLY A 299 6.84 -2.92 16.20
C GLY A 299 6.84 -4.27 15.48
N ARG A 300 6.19 -4.34 14.30
CA ARG A 300 6.16 -5.54 13.47
C ARG A 300 7.54 -5.92 12.92
N HIS A 301 8.34 -4.96 12.45
CA HIS A 301 9.71 -5.26 12.02
C HIS A 301 10.59 -5.73 13.19
N CYS A 302 10.35 -5.23 14.41
CA CYS A 302 11.01 -5.72 15.61
C CYS A 302 10.61 -7.19 15.92
N GLU A 303 9.33 -7.52 15.78
CA GLU A 303 8.84 -8.90 15.92
C GLU A 303 9.40 -9.85 14.85
N GLN A 304 9.53 -9.38 13.60
CA GLN A 304 9.97 -10.23 12.48
C GLN A 304 11.49 -10.42 12.43
N GLY A 305 12.28 -9.39 12.70
CA GLY A 305 13.74 -9.42 12.51
C GLY A 305 14.56 -8.73 13.59
N GLY A 306 13.94 -8.03 14.55
CA GLY A 306 14.65 -7.37 15.64
C GLY A 306 14.93 -8.26 16.85
N HIS A 307 14.06 -9.26 17.07
CA HIS A 307 14.12 -10.16 18.22
C HIS A 307 13.82 -11.61 17.78
N PRO A 308 14.24 -12.63 18.54
CA PRO A 308 13.88 -14.02 18.28
C PRO A 308 12.46 -14.31 18.79
N THR A 309 11.46 -13.54 18.34
CA THR A 309 10.06 -13.79 18.71
C THR A 309 9.50 -14.97 17.91
N PRO A 310 8.37 -15.57 18.31
CA PRO A 310 7.78 -16.67 17.55
C PRO A 310 7.58 -16.33 16.06
N ALA A 311 7.16 -15.09 15.74
CA ALA A 311 6.99 -14.65 14.36
C ALA A 311 8.32 -14.60 13.58
N GLY A 312 9.39 -14.07 14.19
CA GLY A 312 10.72 -14.07 13.57
C GLY A 312 11.33 -15.46 13.44
N ILE A 313 11.14 -16.33 14.44
CA ILE A 313 11.62 -17.73 14.39
C ILE A 313 10.99 -18.47 13.21
N GLN A 314 9.71 -18.23 12.90
CA GLN A 314 9.06 -18.84 11.74
C GLN A 314 9.75 -18.50 10.41
N LEU A 315 10.38 -17.32 10.28
CA LEU A 315 11.17 -16.96 9.09
C LEU A 315 12.50 -17.72 8.99
N SER A 316 12.94 -18.37 10.07
CA SER A 316 14.16 -19.18 10.10
C SER A 316 13.90 -20.66 9.80
N LEU A 317 12.63 -21.09 9.81
CA LEU A 317 12.26 -22.48 9.61
C LEU A 317 12.13 -22.77 8.10
N PRO A 318 12.66 -23.91 7.62
CA PRO A 318 12.48 -24.32 6.23
C PRO A 318 11.03 -24.73 5.99
N ASP A 319 10.35 -24.01 5.11
CA ASP A 319 9.01 -24.33 4.64
C ASP A 319 8.95 -24.06 3.11
N PRO A 320 8.83 -25.10 2.27
CA PRO A 320 8.82 -24.96 0.82
C PRO A 320 7.66 -24.11 0.30
N ASP A 321 6.48 -24.23 0.92
CA ASP A 321 5.25 -23.58 0.47
C ASP A 321 5.21 -22.12 0.94
N ARG A 322 5.64 -21.86 2.19
CA ARG A 322 5.75 -20.49 2.71
C ARG A 322 6.93 -19.73 2.13
N GLY A 323 8.00 -20.42 1.72
CA GLY A 323 9.21 -19.79 1.20
C GLY A 323 8.93 -18.88 0.00
N THR A 324 8.05 -19.30 -0.91
CA THR A 324 7.68 -18.48 -2.09
C THR A 324 6.93 -17.21 -1.70
N ALA A 325 5.96 -17.30 -0.78
CA ALA A 325 5.27 -16.11 -0.26
C ALA A 325 6.20 -15.18 0.50
N ILE A 326 7.03 -15.72 1.40
CA ILE A 326 7.98 -14.93 2.19
C ILE A 326 8.98 -14.22 1.26
N PHE A 327 9.48 -14.91 0.23
CA PHE A 327 10.35 -14.30 -0.78
C PHE A 327 9.67 -13.09 -1.44
N ALA A 328 8.46 -13.26 -1.95
CA ALA A 328 7.74 -12.20 -2.65
C ALA A 328 7.42 -11.01 -1.72
N LEU A 329 6.94 -11.30 -0.51
CA LEU A 329 6.58 -10.29 0.48
C LEU A 329 7.80 -9.49 0.96
N GLN A 330 8.94 -10.15 1.22
CA GLN A 330 10.16 -9.45 1.63
C GLN A 330 10.73 -8.58 0.52
N LEU A 331 10.66 -9.00 -0.75
CA LEU A 331 11.02 -8.12 -1.85
C LEU A 331 10.09 -6.90 -1.93
N SER A 332 8.77 -7.10 -1.83
CA SER A 332 7.82 -5.99 -1.83
C SER A 332 8.06 -5.02 -0.66
N ASP A 333 8.32 -5.53 0.54
CA ASP A 333 8.67 -4.75 1.73
C ASP A 333 9.92 -3.89 1.51
N LEU A 334 11.00 -4.50 0.99
CA LEU A 334 12.22 -3.78 0.62
C LEU A 334 11.96 -2.70 -0.42
N ILE A 335 11.19 -2.99 -1.47
CA ILE A 335 10.85 -2.01 -2.51
C ILE A 335 10.14 -0.80 -1.89
N PHE A 336 9.20 -1.00 -0.96
CA PHE A 336 8.51 0.10 -0.28
C PHE A 336 9.46 0.99 0.51
N HIS A 337 10.28 0.40 1.39
CA HIS A 337 11.21 1.17 2.21
C HIS A 337 12.25 1.90 1.36
N VAL A 338 12.80 1.24 0.34
CA VAL A 338 13.74 1.86 -0.60
C VAL A 338 13.07 2.99 -1.39
N ALA A 339 11.83 2.80 -1.84
CA ALA A 339 11.08 3.83 -2.55
C ALA A 339 10.78 5.04 -1.66
N ALA A 340 10.42 4.83 -0.39
CA ALA A 340 10.16 5.90 0.57
C ALA A 340 11.43 6.70 0.90
N ILE A 341 12.56 6.01 1.09
CA ILE A 341 13.88 6.65 1.25
C ILE A 341 14.23 7.46 0.00
N TRP A 342 14.07 6.86 -1.19
CA TRP A 342 14.32 7.55 -2.46
C TRP A 342 13.45 8.81 -2.60
N SER A 343 12.14 8.71 -2.38
CA SER A 343 11.21 9.84 -2.46
C SER A 343 11.58 10.96 -1.47
N SER A 344 11.88 10.61 -0.22
CA SER A 344 12.31 11.58 0.80
C SER A 344 13.62 12.24 0.41
N GLN A 345 14.59 11.46 -0.10
CA GLN A 345 15.85 11.99 -0.62
C GLN A 345 15.62 12.96 -1.77
N GLN A 346 14.76 12.62 -2.74
CA GLN A 346 14.49 13.50 -3.89
C GLN A 346 13.83 14.81 -3.45
N SER A 347 12.84 14.76 -2.57
CA SER A 347 12.19 15.96 -2.04
C SER A 347 13.19 16.85 -1.27
N LEU A 348 14.02 16.22 -0.44
CA LEU A 348 15.07 16.89 0.33
C LEU A 348 16.06 17.59 -0.61
N LEU A 349 16.49 16.92 -1.68
CA LEU A 349 17.42 17.50 -2.65
C LEU A 349 16.84 18.74 -3.32
N THR A 350 15.55 18.75 -3.68
CA THR A 350 14.89 19.96 -4.20
C THR A 350 14.87 21.09 -3.17
N LYS A 351 14.58 20.78 -1.89
CA LYS A 351 14.59 21.77 -0.80
C LYS A 351 16.00 22.35 -0.56
N LEU A 352 17.02 21.50 -0.58
CA LEU A 352 18.42 21.93 -0.45
C LEU A 352 18.89 22.73 -1.67
N ALA A 353 18.47 22.35 -2.89
CA ALA A 353 18.78 23.07 -4.13
C ALA A 353 18.31 24.51 -4.07
N HIS A 354 17.07 24.69 -3.65
CA HIS A 354 16.47 25.99 -3.42
C HIS A 354 17.21 26.77 -2.32
N SER A 355 17.48 26.13 -1.18
CA SER A 355 18.08 26.80 -0.01
C SER A 355 19.53 27.25 -0.23
N TYR A 356 20.31 26.48 -0.99
CA TYR A 356 21.75 26.73 -1.22
C TYR A 356 22.08 27.16 -2.65
N GLY A 357 21.07 27.42 -3.48
CA GLY A 357 21.22 27.99 -4.83
C GLY A 357 22.00 27.12 -5.80
N PHE A 358 21.72 25.82 -5.87
CA PHE A 358 22.36 24.92 -6.85
C PHE A 358 21.37 24.27 -7.81
N GLU A 359 21.86 23.84 -8.98
CA GLU A 359 21.05 23.15 -9.99
C GLU A 359 20.83 21.68 -9.60
N GLU A 360 19.57 21.28 -9.46
CA GLU A 360 19.17 19.92 -9.06
C GLU A 360 19.68 18.83 -10.03
N SER A 361 19.75 19.15 -11.32
CA SER A 361 20.23 18.27 -12.39
C SER A 361 21.70 17.85 -12.23
N LYS A 362 22.49 18.56 -11.41
CA LYS A 362 23.87 18.18 -11.09
C LYS A 362 23.95 17.05 -10.06
N ILE A 363 22.85 16.75 -9.37
CA ILE A 363 22.79 15.74 -8.30
C ILE A 363 22.02 14.50 -8.76
N VAL A 364 20.89 14.66 -9.44
CA VAL A 364 20.12 13.54 -10.00
C VAL A 364 19.83 13.81 -11.46
N HIS A 365 20.18 12.87 -12.34
CA HIS A 365 19.88 12.99 -13.75
C HIS A 365 18.39 12.69 -13.94
N VAL A 366 17.74 13.46 -14.81
CA VAL A 366 16.32 13.32 -15.13
C VAL A 366 16.01 11.87 -15.51
N ASP A 367 16.87 11.25 -16.32
CA ASP A 367 16.73 9.86 -16.75
C ASP A 367 16.67 8.84 -15.59
N GLU A 368 17.44 9.04 -14.50
CA GLU A 368 17.40 8.10 -13.37
C GLU A 368 16.14 8.26 -12.54
N ARG A 369 15.66 9.50 -12.36
CA ARG A 369 14.38 9.78 -11.71
C ARG A 369 13.22 9.20 -12.51
N ASP A 370 13.24 9.39 -13.83
CA ASP A 370 12.22 8.88 -14.74
C ASP A 370 12.21 7.37 -14.79
N ARG A 371 13.39 6.75 -14.83
CA ARG A 371 13.52 5.29 -14.78
C ARG A 371 13.04 4.72 -13.45
N ALA A 372 13.42 5.31 -12.32
CA ALA A 372 12.98 4.88 -10.99
C ALA A 372 11.45 5.00 -10.85
N ARG A 373 10.87 6.13 -11.28
CA ARG A 373 9.43 6.37 -11.31
C ARG A 373 8.71 5.38 -12.21
N SER A 374 9.12 5.24 -13.47
CA SER A 374 8.48 4.32 -14.42
C SER A 374 8.53 2.87 -13.94
N CYS A 375 9.64 2.45 -13.31
CA CYS A 375 9.73 1.10 -12.77
C CYS A 375 8.82 0.89 -11.56
N LEU A 376 8.73 1.88 -10.67
CA LEU A 376 7.81 1.86 -9.54
C LEU A 376 6.34 1.86 -9.96
N ASP A 377 5.99 2.67 -10.97
CA ASP A 377 4.63 2.76 -11.48
C ASP A 377 4.20 1.43 -12.09
N LYS A 378 5.06 0.81 -12.91
CA LYS A 378 4.84 -0.55 -13.43
C LYS A 378 4.70 -1.57 -12.31
N TRP A 379 5.60 -1.56 -11.33
CA TRP A 379 5.51 -2.48 -10.20
C TRP A 379 4.19 -2.31 -9.43
N LYS A 380 3.78 -1.08 -9.11
CA LYS A 380 2.51 -0.78 -8.44
C LYS A 380 1.29 -1.17 -9.27
N GLU A 381 1.38 -1.02 -10.60
CA GLU A 381 0.30 -1.34 -11.53
C GLU A 381 0.05 -2.85 -11.59
N PHE A 382 1.12 -3.63 -11.81
CA PHE A 382 1.04 -5.06 -12.11
C PHE A 382 1.25 -5.99 -10.90
N ASP A 383 2.02 -5.57 -9.90
CA ASP A 383 2.32 -6.36 -8.71
C ASP A 383 1.81 -5.67 -7.44
N ARG A 384 0.51 -5.85 -7.19
CA ARG A 384 -0.12 -5.28 -5.99
C ARG A 384 -0.04 -6.20 -4.78
N LEU A 385 0.85 -7.21 -4.78
CA LEU A 385 1.13 -8.02 -3.59
C LEU A 385 1.59 -7.10 -2.45
N GLY A 386 2.18 -5.94 -2.83
CA GLY A 386 2.53 -4.84 -1.95
C GLY A 386 1.39 -3.93 -1.44
N HIS A 387 0.22 -3.90 -2.08
CA HIS A 387 -0.94 -3.17 -1.53
C HIS A 387 -1.64 -3.92 -0.37
N ILE A 388 -1.20 -5.15 -0.11
CA ILE A 388 -1.56 -5.97 1.06
C ILE A 388 -0.47 -5.90 2.14
N SER A 389 0.74 -5.40 1.84
CA SER A 389 1.82 -5.34 2.84
C SER A 389 2.14 -3.94 3.34
N SER A 390 1.78 -2.88 2.62
CA SER A 390 2.18 -1.53 3.05
C SER A 390 1.45 -1.00 4.29
N HIS A 391 0.31 -1.56 4.71
CA HIS A 391 -0.25 -1.35 6.05
C HIS A 391 -1.36 -2.40 6.33
N TYR A 392 -1.04 -3.56 6.94
CA TYR A 392 -1.91 -4.76 7.11
C TYR A 392 -2.13 -5.57 5.82
N SER A 393 -1.67 -6.82 5.78
CA SER A 393 -2.39 -7.99 6.29
C SER A 393 -1.40 -9.06 6.77
N ASP A 394 -1.87 -9.92 7.65
CA ASP A 394 -1.16 -11.08 8.16
C ASP A 394 -0.95 -12.13 7.04
N PRO A 395 0.28 -12.38 6.55
CA PRO A 395 0.51 -13.43 5.56
C PRO A 395 0.41 -14.84 6.17
N THR A 396 0.24 -14.95 7.49
CA THR A 396 0.12 -16.25 8.17
C THR A 396 -1.31 -16.65 8.45
N GLY A 397 -2.30 -15.76 8.29
CA GLY A 397 -3.69 -16.05 8.64
C GLY A 397 -3.78 -16.70 10.02
N ARG A 398 -3.80 -15.90 11.09
CA ARG A 398 -4.12 -16.43 12.42
C ARG A 398 -5.40 -17.26 12.37
N VAL A 399 -5.21 -18.58 12.35
CA VAL A 399 -6.05 -19.53 13.05
C VAL A 399 -5.58 -19.43 14.50
N GLU A 400 -6.18 -18.50 15.23
CA GLU A 400 -6.49 -18.56 16.67
C GLU A 400 -7.28 -17.32 17.10
#